data_AF-A0A3D1LQ83-F1
#
_entry.id   AF-A0A3D1LQ83-F1
#
_cell.length_a   1.000
_cell.length_b   1.000
_cell.length_c   1.000
_cell.angle_alpha   90.00
_cell.angle_beta   90.00
_cell.angle_gamma   90.00
#
_symmetry.space_group_name_H-M   'P 1'
#
loop_
_entity.id
_entity.type
_entity.pdbx_description
1 polymer ?
#
loop_
_entity_poly.entity_id
_entity_poly.type
_entity_poly.pdbx_seq_one_letter_code
_entity_poly.pdbx_strand_id
1 'polypeptide(L)'
;YPIREVFLRVADVRGVWGYYLPLDVTMATSMLFELFEWGAAELFGGDLGVAYLGTQGDVWDAHKDMALAMLGAIIAMLLTAAINAYLQRDFARDLAESLRVKRQAPLGEEEIAKMLQERRKE
;
A
#
# COMPACT_ATOMS: atom_id res chain seq x y z
N TYR A 1 8.87 -11.46 0.86
CA TYR A 1 8.01 -10.32 1.24
C TYR A 1 6.55 -10.78 1.23
N PRO A 2 5.95 -11.12 2.39
CA PRO A 2 4.64 -11.79 2.46
C PRO A 2 3.49 -11.02 1.83
N ILE A 3 3.43 -9.69 2.03
CA ILE A 3 2.38 -8.83 1.47
C ILE A 3 2.37 -8.91 -0.07
N ARG A 4 3.55 -8.88 -0.69
CA ARG A 4 3.72 -9.04 -2.13
C ARG A 4 3.25 -10.41 -2.59
N GLU A 5 3.55 -11.45 -1.83
CA GLU A 5 3.10 -12.81 -2.16
C GLU A 5 1.57 -12.93 -2.18
N VAL A 6 0.90 -12.30 -1.22
CA VAL A 6 -0.57 -12.23 -1.19
C VAL A 6 -1.11 -11.52 -2.44
N PHE A 7 -0.57 -10.36 -2.80
CA PHE A 7 -1.02 -9.65 -4.00
C PHE A 7 -0.78 -10.42 -5.30
N LEU A 8 0.36 -11.11 -5.41
CA LEU A 8 0.67 -11.89 -6.61
C LEU A 8 -0.15 -13.18 -6.70
N ARG A 9 -0.31 -13.93 -5.60
CA ARG A 9 -0.95 -15.25 -5.62
C ARG A 9 -2.46 -15.21 -5.42
N VAL A 10 -2.96 -14.25 -4.66
CA VAL A 10 -4.39 -14.17 -4.29
C VAL A 10 -5.12 -13.14 -5.15
N ALA A 11 -4.52 -11.96 -5.35
CA ALA A 11 -5.15 -10.87 -6.10
C ALA A 11 -4.78 -10.83 -7.59
N ASP A 12 -3.97 -11.79 -8.08
CA ASP A 12 -3.43 -11.86 -9.46
C ASP A 12 -2.90 -10.51 -9.98
N VAL A 13 -2.22 -9.77 -9.11
CA VAL A 13 -1.62 -8.49 -9.44
C VAL A 13 -0.39 -8.72 -10.32
N ARG A 14 -0.19 -7.87 -11.34
CA ARG A 14 0.91 -8.02 -12.31
C ARG A 14 1.71 -6.74 -12.51
N GLY A 15 2.97 -6.90 -12.92
CA GLY A 15 3.91 -5.82 -13.24
C GLY A 15 4.10 -4.82 -12.10
N VAL A 16 3.98 -3.52 -12.40
CA VAL A 16 4.26 -2.40 -11.47
C VAL A 16 3.45 -2.51 -10.19
N TRP A 17 2.18 -2.89 -10.32
CA TRP A 17 1.25 -2.99 -9.20
C TRP A 17 1.69 -4.02 -8.15
N GLY A 18 2.45 -5.04 -8.55
CA GLY A 18 3.01 -6.05 -7.64
C GLY A 18 4.16 -5.53 -6.77
N TYR A 19 4.64 -4.30 -7.02
CA TYR A 19 5.66 -3.62 -6.22
C TYR A 19 5.10 -2.38 -5.51
N TYR A 20 4.13 -1.71 -6.14
CA TYR A 20 3.46 -0.56 -5.57
C TYR A 20 2.53 -0.92 -4.41
N LEU A 21 1.63 -1.89 -4.57
CA LEU A 21 0.65 -2.24 -3.53
C LEU A 21 1.29 -2.71 -2.22
N PRO A 22 2.37 -3.51 -2.23
CA PRO A 22 3.03 -3.89 -0.98
C PRO A 22 3.73 -2.72 -0.28
N LEU A 23 4.21 -1.72 -1.03
CA LEU A 23 4.74 -0.47 -0.48
C LEU A 23 3.62 0.36 0.16
N ASP A 24 2.51 0.54 -0.56
CA ASP A 24 1.32 1.29 -0.13
C ASP A 24 0.74 0.72 1.17
N VAL A 25 0.55 -0.60 1.24
CA VAL A 25 0.05 -1.27 2.45
C VAL A 25 0.99 -1.08 3.64
N THR A 26 2.31 -1.15 3.44
CA THR A 26 3.27 -0.94 4.53
C THR A 26 3.21 0.49 5.06
N MET A 27 3.16 1.47 4.17
CA MET A 27 3.03 2.89 4.56
C MET A 27 1.69 3.17 5.26
N ALA A 28 0.57 2.68 4.71
CA ALA A 28 -0.74 2.83 5.32
C ALA A 28 -0.81 2.17 6.70
N THR A 29 -0.22 0.99 6.86
CA THR A 29 -0.17 0.29 8.16
C THR A 29 0.64 1.07 9.18
N SER A 30 1.80 1.61 8.79
CA SER A 30 2.63 2.46 9.66
C SER A 30 1.87 3.71 10.09
N MET A 31 1.25 4.42 9.14
CA MET A 31 0.42 5.59 9.45
C MET A 31 -0.75 5.25 10.40
N LEU A 32 -1.44 4.13 10.18
CA LEU A 32 -2.52 3.69 11.06
C LEU A 32 -2.02 3.39 12.48
N PHE A 33 -0.85 2.78 12.61
CA PHE A 33 -0.23 2.51 13.92
C PHE A 33 0.00 3.81 14.69
N GLU A 34 0.63 4.81 14.05
CA GLU A 34 0.84 6.13 14.67
C GLU A 34 -0.47 6.83 15.06
N LEU A 35 -1.52 6.70 14.23
CA LEU A 35 -2.84 7.25 14.56
C LEU A 35 -3.48 6.56 15.77
N PHE A 36 -3.27 5.25 15.93
CA PHE A 36 -3.73 4.53 17.11
C PHE A 36 -2.96 4.96 18.37
N GLU A 37 -1.65 5.14 18.26
CA GLU A 37 -0.84 5.65 19.38
C GLU A 37 -1.27 7.05 19.77
N TRP A 38 -1.40 7.97 18.80
CA TRP A 38 -1.93 9.31 19.05
C TRP A 38 -3.30 9.29 19.72
N GLY A 39 -4.24 8.47 19.23
CA GLY A 39 -5.56 8.32 19.82
C GLY A 39 -5.52 7.76 21.25
N ALA A 40 -4.61 6.81 21.53
CA ALA A 40 -4.40 6.29 22.88
C ALA A 40 -3.83 7.37 23.81
N ALA A 41 -2.86 8.17 23.36
CA ALA A 41 -2.30 9.29 24.12
C ALA A 41 -3.40 10.25 24.59
N GLU A 42 -4.28 10.63 23.66
CA GLU A 42 -5.37 11.58 23.90
C GLU A 42 -6.39 11.01 24.92
N LEU A 43 -6.69 9.71 24.83
CA LEU A 43 -7.65 9.05 25.72
C LEU A 43 -7.12 8.83 27.15
N PHE A 44 -5.85 8.45 27.31
CA PHE A 44 -5.29 8.10 28.62
C PHE A 44 -4.69 9.30 29.36
N GLY A 45 -4.20 10.32 28.65
CA GLY A 45 -3.75 11.61 29.20
C GLY A 45 -2.55 11.56 30.17
N GLY A 46 -1.92 12.72 30.37
CA GLY A 46 -0.85 12.91 31.38
C GLY A 46 0.45 12.12 31.14
N ASP A 47 1.23 11.92 32.21
CA ASP A 47 2.50 11.18 32.17
C ASP A 47 2.33 9.71 31.71
N LEU A 48 1.15 9.13 31.91
CA LEU A 48 0.83 7.76 31.47
C LEU A 48 0.67 7.68 29.95
N GLY A 49 0.05 8.68 29.32
CA GLY A 49 -0.08 8.77 27.86
C GLY A 49 1.26 8.98 27.17
N VAL A 50 2.14 9.81 27.73
CA VAL A 50 3.51 10.02 27.22
C VAL A 50 4.38 8.78 27.40
N ALA A 51 4.25 8.09 28.54
CA ALA A 51 4.94 6.82 28.78
C ALA A 51 4.43 5.69 27.87
N TYR A 52 3.13 5.68 27.54
CA TYR A 52 2.54 4.72 26.60
C TYR A 52 2.97 4.99 25.16
N LEU A 53 3.10 6.26 24.78
CA LEU A 53 3.54 6.67 23.44
C LEU A 53 5.00 6.33 23.14
N GLY A 54 5.81 6.00 24.13
CA GLY A 54 7.21 5.62 23.91
C GLY A 54 8.13 6.73 23.35
N THR A 55 7.59 7.92 23.04
CA THR A 55 8.30 9.03 22.38
C THR A 55 9.55 9.51 23.10
N GLN A 56 9.72 9.24 24.40
CA GLN A 56 10.88 9.68 25.18
C GLN A 56 11.17 11.20 25.07
N GLY A 57 10.13 12.00 24.78
CA GLY A 57 10.26 13.45 24.55
C GLY A 57 10.56 13.85 23.09
N ASP A 58 10.59 12.91 22.15
CA ASP A 58 10.74 13.17 20.71
C ASP A 58 9.39 13.39 20.03
N VAL A 59 9.10 14.64 19.68
CA VAL A 59 7.87 15.03 18.96
C VAL A 59 7.85 14.49 17.52
N TRP A 60 9.02 14.12 16.98
CA TRP A 60 9.16 13.64 15.59
C TRP A 60 9.21 12.12 15.48
N ASP A 61 9.03 11.38 16.58
CA ASP A 61 9.14 9.92 16.63
C ASP A 61 8.26 9.27 15.56
N ALA A 62 6.96 9.58 15.56
CA ALA A 62 5.99 9.11 14.56
C ALA A 62 6.43 9.39 13.10
N HIS A 63 7.00 10.58 12.85
CA HIS A 63 7.48 10.93 11.51
C HIS A 63 8.70 10.11 11.11
N LYS A 64 9.61 9.84 12.05
CA LYS A 64 10.80 9.03 11.83
C LYS A 64 10.43 7.57 11.60
N ASP A 65 9.47 7.05 12.36
CA ASP A 65 9.00 5.68 12.21
C ASP A 65 8.31 5.45 10.87
N MET A 66 7.41 6.35 10.48
CA MET A 66 6.82 6.34 9.14
C MET A 66 7.89 6.46 8.02
N ALA A 67 8.89 7.33 8.20
CA ALA A 67 9.97 7.50 7.22
C ALA A 67 10.86 6.24 7.12
N LEU A 68 11.18 5.60 8.24
CA LEU A 68 11.95 4.36 8.29
C LEU A 68 11.16 3.20 7.68
N ALA A 69 9.86 3.10 7.97
CA ALA A 69 8.98 2.11 7.37
C ALA A 69 8.91 2.28 5.84
N MET A 70 8.73 3.52 5.36
CA MET A 70 8.73 3.84 3.93
C MET A 70 10.09 3.48 3.28
N LEU A 71 11.20 3.89 3.89
CA LEU A 71 12.54 3.62 3.35
C LEU A 71 12.84 2.12 3.28
N GLY A 72 12.52 1.38 4.36
CA GLY A 72 12.68 -0.07 4.40
C GLY A 72 11.85 -0.79 3.34
N ALA A 73 10.59 -0.36 3.13
CA ALA A 73 9.73 -0.89 2.10
C ALA A 73 10.24 -0.59 0.68
N ILE A 74 10.73 0.64 0.43
CA ILE A 74 11.35 1.02 -0.85
C ILE A 74 12.57 0.14 -1.12
N ILE A 75 13.49 0.00 -0.16
CA ILE A 75 14.69 -0.83 -0.31
C ILE A 75 14.30 -2.28 -0.61
N ALA A 76 13.35 -2.85 0.15
CA ALA A 76 12.88 -4.22 -0.07
C ALA A 76 12.27 -4.41 -1.47
N MET A 77 11.47 -3.46 -1.94
CA MET A 77 10.86 -3.52 -3.27
C MET A 77 11.88 -3.33 -4.39
N LEU A 78 12.83 -2.42 -4.24
CA LEU A 78 13.92 -2.21 -5.21
C LEU A 78 14.82 -3.44 -5.32
N LEU A 79 15.22 -4.04 -4.19
CA LEU A 79 15.99 -5.29 -4.20
C LEU A 79 15.21 -6.42 -4.86
N THR A 80 13.92 -6.55 -4.55
CA THR A 80 13.06 -7.57 -5.17
C THR A 80 12.92 -7.34 -6.67
N ALA A 81 12.76 -6.08 -7.11
CA ALA A 81 12.69 -5.72 -8.52
C ALA A 81 14.02 -5.98 -9.24
N ALA A 82 15.16 -5.65 -8.62
CA ALA A 82 16.49 -5.90 -9.18
C ALA A 82 16.76 -7.40 -9.34
N ILE A 83 16.42 -8.22 -8.34
CA ILE A 83 16.52 -9.68 -8.42
C ILE A 83 15.65 -10.21 -9.55
N ASN A 84 14.40 -9.76 -9.65
CA ASN A 84 13.50 -10.21 -10.72
C ASN A 84 13.97 -9.75 -12.11
N ALA A 85 14.49 -8.53 -12.24
CA ALA A 85 15.06 -8.03 -13.49
C ALA A 85 16.31 -8.82 -13.92
N TYR A 86 17.09 -9.30 -12.95
CA TYR A 86 18.25 -10.15 -13.23
C TYR A 86 17.86 -11.58 -13.64
N LEU A 87 16.84 -12.15 -13.00
CA LEU A 87 16.41 -13.53 -13.25
C LEU A 87 15.44 -13.67 -14.42
N GLN A 88 14.63 -12.65 -14.71
CA GLN A 88 13.57 -12.69 -15.72
C GLN A 88 13.94 -11.78 -16.90
N ARG A 89 14.02 -12.38 -18.09
CA ARG A 89 14.35 -11.64 -19.33
C ARG A 89 13.28 -10.65 -19.78
N ASP A 90 12.01 -10.97 -19.52
CA ASP A 90 10.87 -10.16 -19.99
C ASP A 90 10.36 -9.16 -18.94
N PHE A 91 11.09 -8.97 -17.84
CA PHE A 91 10.67 -8.14 -16.71
C PHE A 91 10.22 -6.72 -17.10
N ALA A 92 11.00 -6.05 -17.95
CA ALA A 92 10.69 -4.68 -18.39
C ALA A 92 9.39 -4.62 -19.21
N ARG A 93 9.09 -5.67 -19.98
CA ARG A 93 7.87 -5.76 -20.78
C ARG A 93 6.65 -5.96 -19.87
N ASP A 94 6.74 -6.87 -18.90
CA ASP A 94 5.67 -7.11 -17.94
C ASP A 94 5.34 -5.85 -17.13
N LEU A 95 6.38 -5.08 -16.79
CA LEU A 95 6.25 -3.80 -16.11
C LEU A 95 5.47 -2.80 -16.97
N ALA A 96 5.86 -2.62 -18.23
CA ALA A 96 5.20 -1.71 -19.16
C ALA A 96 3.76 -2.13 -19.48
N GLU A 97 3.51 -3.43 -19.69
CA GLU A 97 2.17 -3.95 -19.99
C GLU A 97 1.19 -3.73 -18.83
N SER A 98 1.66 -3.72 -17.59
CA SER A 98 0.80 -3.49 -16.42
C SER A 98 0.25 -2.06 -16.28
N LEU A 99 0.89 -1.08 -16.93
CA LEU A 99 0.42 0.31 -16.99
C LEU A 99 -0.55 0.54 -18.15
N ARG A 100 -0.68 -0.44 -19.06
CA ARG A 100 -1.58 -0.32 -20.20
C ARG A 100 -3.03 -0.53 -19.78
N VAL A 101 -3.93 0.28 -20.33
CA VAL A 101 -5.37 0.09 -20.19
C VAL A 101 -5.77 -1.25 -20.83
N LYS A 102 -6.33 -2.15 -20.01
CA LYS A 102 -6.70 -3.52 -20.44
C LYS A 102 -8.13 -3.61 -20.99
N ARG A 103 -9.02 -2.73 -20.54
CA ARG A 103 -10.43 -2.67 -20.98
C ARG A 103 -10.76 -1.24 -21.37
N GLN A 104 -11.33 -1.08 -22.56
CA GLN A 104 -11.75 0.24 -23.07
C GLN A 104 -13.16 0.63 -22.61
N ALA A 105 -13.99 -0.35 -22.22
CA ALA A 105 -15.28 -0.06 -21.63
C ALA A 105 -15.10 0.65 -20.29
N PRO A 106 -15.89 1.70 -20.01
CA PRO A 106 -15.84 2.36 -18.72
C PRO A 106 -16.18 1.37 -17.61
N LEU A 107 -15.52 1.51 -16.47
CA LEU A 107 -15.80 0.76 -15.25
C LEU A 107 -16.32 1.74 -14.19
N GLY A 108 -16.76 1.23 -13.04
CA GLY A 108 -17.20 2.07 -11.93
C GLY A 108 -18.57 2.69 -12.19
N GLU A 109 -18.69 4.00 -11.96
CA GLU A 109 -19.99 4.69 -11.88
C GLU A 109 -20.78 4.67 -13.19
N GLU A 110 -20.12 4.84 -14.35
CA GLU A 110 -20.79 4.85 -15.65
C GLU A 110 -21.39 3.48 -16.01
N GLU A 111 -20.65 2.40 -15.76
CA GLU A 111 -21.15 1.04 -16.01
C GLU A 111 -22.24 0.66 -15.01
N ILE A 112 -22.12 1.08 -13.74
CA ILE A 112 -23.19 0.92 -12.74
C ILE A 112 -24.45 1.66 -13.19
N ALA A 113 -24.33 2.90 -13.65
CA ALA A 113 -25.47 3.69 -14.14
C ALA A 113 -26.13 3.01 -15.35
N LYS A 114 -25.35 2.47 -16.27
CA LYS A 114 -25.84 1.70 -17.41
C LYS A 114 -26.60 0.44 -16.97
N MET A 115 -26.03 -0.36 -16.07
CA MET A 115 -26.68 -1.55 -15.51
C MET A 115 -28.00 -1.21 -14.80
N LEU A 116 -28.05 -0.08 -14.08
CA LEU A 116 -29.26 0.41 -13.43
C LEU A 116 -30.33 0.87 -14.44
N GLN A 117 -29.93 1.47 -15.55
CA GLN A 117 -30.85 1.85 -16.62
C GLN A 117 -31.40 0.64 -17.37
N GLU A 118 -30.58 -0.39 -17.61
CA GLU A 118 -31.01 -1.65 -18.22
C GLU A 118 -32.03 -2.37 -17.35
N ARG A 119 -31.78 -2.49 -16.03
CA ARG A 119 -32.74 -3.05 -15.06
C ARG A 119 -34.06 -2.31 -14.92
N ARG A 120 -34.12 -1.02 -15.26
CA ARG A 120 -35.36 -0.21 -15.22
C ARG A 120 -36.23 -0.38 -16.48
N LYS A 121 -35.68 -0.97 -17.53
CA LYS A 121 -36.37 -1.22 -18.81
C LYS A 121 -36.98 -2.63 -18.91
N GLU A 122 -36.58 -3.53 -18.00
CA GLU A 122 -37.19 -4.85 -17.75
C GLU A 122 -38.40 -4.74 -16.81
#